data_AF-A0A929FZH8-F1
#
_entry.id   AF-A0A929FZH8-F1
#
_cell.length_a   1.000
_cell.length_b   1.000
_cell.length_c   1.000
_cell.angle_alpha   90.00
_cell.angle_beta   90.00
_cell.angle_gamma   90.00
#
_symmetry.space_group_name_H-M   'P 1'
#
loop_
_entity.id
_entity.type
_entity.pdbx_description
1 polymer ?
#
loop_
_entity_poly.entity_id
_entity_poly.type
_entity_poly.pdbx_seq_one_letter_code
_entity_poly.pdbx_strand_id
1 'polypeptide(L)'
;MKDTLTDLTTLFDEAQKSIEFEFIQTLINYTGIGAKELSTNLHEWFEAIEFYKGLYYSLSNKEKTRIGTLLYSTFFENSDFYNILGSLCKIKLGYKGSSYLFWKTKKYERLLGIGEKQDFLLELLEDAGKQNIISFFNDNHFREIRNTFFHSAYSLSDEDYILHDSEAIVIEGVGHYLFNVEKFLYPKIDNLIQFFDTFKKSYLDSFDSYQIDKEVDALFPNPCKATILGSKNGLKGFRIKNSVKLFGGRHDSGVWYDEKYEMWAGHNCRINFANVETIEIQDSLSRYEKKDDITRSDLEFQNVVDKVIERNNPDEIYKATHLLVKFGDVRRKKMVAEKNGFKQKNFPKIILPFYKQAVEIGSKIMDMTQVKKNIKTLEEFMAG
;
A
#
# COMPACT_ATOMS: atom_id res chain seq x y z
N MET A 1 -4.64 -19.82 5.27
CA MET A 1 -3.98 -19.07 6.37
C MET A 1 -2.50 -19.36 6.50
N LYS A 2 -2.04 -20.61 6.71
CA LYS A 2 -0.60 -20.90 6.88
C LYS A 2 0.31 -20.26 5.81
N ASP A 3 -0.04 -20.39 4.55
CA ASP A 3 0.75 -19.83 3.44
C ASP A 3 0.71 -18.30 3.43
N THR A 4 -0.44 -17.68 3.75
CA THR A 4 -0.57 -16.23 3.95
C THR A 4 0.37 -15.73 5.05
N LEU A 5 0.41 -16.41 6.20
CA LEU A 5 1.28 -16.02 7.32
C LEU A 5 2.76 -16.19 6.94
N THR A 6 3.07 -17.22 6.17
CA THR A 6 4.42 -17.46 5.65
C THR A 6 4.83 -16.36 4.67
N ASP A 7 3.96 -15.98 3.73
CA ASP A 7 4.19 -14.88 2.80
C ASP A 7 4.44 -13.56 3.54
N LEU A 8 3.69 -13.32 4.62
CA LEU A 8 3.83 -12.14 5.45
C LEU A 8 5.18 -12.10 6.17
N THR A 9 5.57 -13.16 6.89
CA THR A 9 6.86 -13.20 7.58
C THR A 9 8.02 -13.10 6.59
N THR A 10 7.96 -13.85 5.48
CA THR A 10 9.00 -13.80 4.46
C THR A 10 9.08 -12.44 3.76
N LEU A 11 7.99 -11.67 3.68
CA LEU A 11 8.03 -10.30 3.16
C LEU A 11 8.92 -9.38 4.01
N PHE A 12 8.86 -9.49 5.33
CA PHE A 12 9.76 -8.75 6.24
C PHE A 12 11.22 -9.17 6.01
N ASP A 13 11.49 -10.48 6.00
CA ASP A 13 12.85 -11.02 5.81
C ASP A 13 13.47 -10.61 4.47
N GLU A 14 12.69 -10.71 3.39
CA GLU A 14 13.13 -10.36 2.03
C GLU A 14 13.36 -8.86 1.89
N ALA A 15 12.49 -8.02 2.47
CA ALA A 15 12.68 -6.57 2.47
C ALA A 15 13.94 -6.17 3.24
N GLN A 16 14.15 -6.72 4.44
CA GLN A 16 15.34 -6.46 5.24
C GLN A 16 16.63 -6.85 4.48
N LYS A 17 16.63 -8.03 3.82
CA LYS A 17 17.79 -8.51 3.05
C LYS A 17 18.05 -7.72 1.77
N SER A 18 17.01 -7.13 1.18
CA SER A 18 17.13 -6.38 -0.07
C SER A 18 17.78 -5.02 0.16
N ILE A 19 17.16 -4.16 0.99
CA ILE A 19 17.68 -2.82 1.31
C ILE A 19 17.42 -2.53 2.78
N GLU A 20 18.33 -3.01 3.64
CA GLU A 20 18.21 -2.92 5.10
C GLU A 20 17.99 -1.48 5.59
N PHE A 21 18.64 -0.49 4.97
CA PHE A 21 18.45 0.91 5.35
C PHE A 21 17.03 1.43 5.09
N GLU A 22 16.41 1.06 3.98
CA GLU A 22 15.03 1.45 3.65
C GLU A 22 14.02 0.67 4.51
N PHE A 23 14.34 -0.59 4.84
CA PHE A 23 13.57 -1.39 5.80
C PHE A 23 13.53 -0.71 7.18
N ILE A 24 14.66 -0.24 7.67
CA ILE A 24 14.75 0.46 8.96
C ILE A 24 14.02 1.79 8.94
N GLN A 25 14.13 2.57 7.85
CA GLN A 25 13.34 3.79 7.69
C GLN A 25 11.83 3.51 7.74
N THR A 26 11.39 2.39 7.15
CA THR A 26 9.99 1.94 7.21
C THR A 26 9.55 1.57 8.62
N LEU A 27 10.41 0.90 9.41
CA LEU A 27 10.11 0.59 10.81
C LEU A 27 10.07 1.82 11.72
N ILE A 28 10.95 2.80 11.48
CA ILE A 28 10.96 4.05 12.26
C ILE A 28 9.75 4.91 11.90
N ASN A 29 9.38 4.94 10.61
CA ASN A 29 8.31 5.75 10.04
C ASN A 29 8.31 7.20 10.59
N TYR A 30 9.47 7.86 10.52
CA TYR A 30 9.65 9.17 11.14
C TYR A 30 8.81 10.25 10.45
N THR A 31 7.76 10.72 11.12
CA THR A 31 6.86 11.79 10.65
C THR A 31 7.14 13.15 11.29
N GLY A 32 7.96 13.19 12.34
CA GLY A 32 8.28 14.40 13.09
C GLY A 32 8.81 14.11 14.49
N ILE A 33 9.11 15.17 15.23
CA ILE A 33 9.55 15.07 16.62
C ILE A 33 8.35 14.68 17.49
N GLY A 34 8.44 13.56 18.19
CA GLY A 34 7.38 13.07 19.06
C GLY A 34 7.73 11.76 19.72
N ALA A 35 6.96 11.39 20.74
CA ALA A 35 7.10 10.09 21.39
C ALA A 35 6.92 8.97 20.35
N LYS A 36 7.71 7.91 20.46
CA LYS A 36 7.74 6.80 19.50
C LYS A 36 6.33 6.24 19.28
N GLU A 37 5.59 6.05 20.36
CA GLU A 37 4.26 5.47 20.41
C GLU A 37 3.16 6.42 19.89
N LEU A 38 3.40 7.74 19.94
CA LEU A 38 2.43 8.77 19.55
C LEU A 38 2.69 9.38 18.16
N SER A 39 3.84 9.06 17.56
CA SER A 39 4.26 9.60 16.25
C SER A 39 3.53 8.97 15.06
N THR A 40 2.87 7.82 15.28
CA THR A 40 2.11 7.06 14.27
C THR A 40 0.84 6.51 14.91
N ASN A 41 -0.17 6.15 14.12
CA ASN A 41 -1.39 5.53 14.67
C ASN A 41 -1.28 3.99 14.75
N LEU A 42 -0.12 3.43 14.41
CA LEU A 42 0.13 2.00 14.39
C LEU A 42 0.08 1.38 15.80
N HIS A 43 0.70 2.03 16.79
CA HIS A 43 0.73 1.52 18.17
C HIS A 43 -0.65 1.57 18.82
N GLU A 44 -1.38 2.67 18.62
CA GLU A 44 -2.81 2.76 19.02
C GLU A 44 -3.63 1.65 18.35
N TRP A 45 -3.40 1.38 17.07
CA TRP A 45 -4.07 0.28 16.37
C TRP A 45 -3.71 -1.09 16.94
N PHE A 46 -2.44 -1.31 17.30
CA PHE A 46 -2.04 -2.54 17.99
C PHE A 46 -2.77 -2.71 19.32
N GLU A 47 -2.86 -1.67 20.14
CA GLU A 47 -3.55 -1.71 21.42
C GLU A 47 -5.07 -1.91 21.26
N ALA A 48 -5.69 -1.19 20.34
CA ALA A 48 -7.12 -1.29 20.06
C ALA A 48 -7.51 -2.69 19.57
N ILE A 49 -6.76 -3.28 18.63
CA ILE A 49 -7.06 -4.63 18.13
C ILE A 49 -6.85 -5.68 19.24
N GLU A 50 -5.82 -5.57 20.08
CA GLU A 50 -5.64 -6.47 21.23
C GLU A 50 -6.79 -6.38 22.22
N PHE A 51 -7.24 -5.15 22.52
CA PHE A 51 -8.37 -4.92 23.40
C PHE A 51 -9.66 -5.54 22.83
N TYR A 52 -9.98 -5.28 21.56
CA TYR A 52 -11.15 -5.86 20.91
C TYR A 52 -11.05 -7.39 20.77
N LYS A 53 -9.84 -7.92 20.54
CA LYS A 53 -9.58 -9.36 20.52
C LYS A 53 -9.88 -10.01 21.88
N GLY A 54 -9.45 -9.38 22.97
CA GLY A 54 -9.76 -9.84 24.33
C GLY A 54 -11.27 -9.89 24.58
N LEU A 55 -11.99 -8.83 24.23
CA LEU A 55 -13.45 -8.77 24.33
C LEU A 55 -14.13 -9.83 23.45
N TYR A 56 -13.69 -9.99 22.20
CA TYR A 56 -14.23 -10.95 21.24
C TYR A 56 -14.19 -12.40 21.77
N TYR A 57 -13.10 -12.78 22.46
CA TYR A 57 -12.98 -14.11 23.05
C TYR A 57 -13.72 -14.26 24.39
N SER A 58 -13.92 -13.17 25.14
CA SER A 58 -14.63 -13.23 26.43
C SER A 58 -16.15 -13.16 26.34
N LEU A 59 -16.69 -12.53 25.28
CA LEU A 59 -18.11 -12.29 25.12
C LEU A 59 -18.79 -13.44 24.36
N SER A 60 -20.12 -13.46 24.38
CA SER A 60 -20.93 -14.46 23.67
C SER A 60 -22.09 -13.81 22.91
N ASN A 61 -22.74 -14.60 22.04
CA ASN A 61 -23.95 -14.20 21.32
C ASN A 61 -23.78 -12.85 20.57
N LYS A 62 -24.80 -11.98 20.64
CA LYS A 62 -24.83 -10.69 19.93
C LYS A 62 -23.71 -9.74 20.33
N GLU A 63 -23.23 -9.80 21.57
CA GLU A 63 -22.12 -8.97 22.04
C GLU A 63 -20.81 -9.36 21.37
N LYS A 64 -20.55 -10.68 21.27
CA LYS A 64 -19.42 -11.22 20.51
C LYS A 64 -19.49 -10.80 19.04
N THR A 65 -20.66 -10.89 18.40
CA THR A 65 -20.82 -10.45 17.02
C THR A 65 -20.49 -8.97 16.85
N ARG A 66 -21.01 -8.09 17.72
CA ARG A 66 -20.76 -6.65 17.63
C ARG A 66 -19.29 -6.30 17.80
N ILE A 67 -18.63 -6.86 18.81
CA ILE A 67 -17.20 -6.62 19.03
C ILE A 67 -16.37 -7.25 17.90
N GLY A 68 -16.75 -8.42 17.42
CA GLY A 68 -16.13 -9.06 16.27
C GLY A 68 -16.20 -8.18 15.01
N THR A 69 -17.36 -7.59 14.72
CA THR A 69 -17.54 -6.66 13.59
C THR A 69 -16.80 -5.33 13.80
N LEU A 70 -16.68 -4.85 15.04
CA LEU A 70 -15.84 -3.70 15.36
C LEU A 70 -14.36 -4.00 15.07
N LEU A 71 -13.83 -5.11 15.59
CA LEU A 71 -12.46 -5.57 15.33
C LEU A 71 -12.20 -5.70 13.83
N TYR A 72 -13.10 -6.39 13.13
CA TYR A 72 -13.08 -6.57 11.69
C TYR A 72 -12.94 -5.23 10.96
N SER A 73 -13.76 -4.25 11.34
CA SER A 73 -13.77 -2.94 10.72
C SER A 73 -12.50 -2.15 11.07
N THR A 74 -12.08 -2.14 12.33
CA THR A 74 -10.86 -1.46 12.78
C THR A 74 -9.60 -2.01 12.12
N PHE A 75 -9.52 -3.32 11.88
CA PHE A 75 -8.38 -3.94 11.21
C PHE A 75 -8.13 -3.32 9.82
N PHE A 76 -9.19 -3.16 9.02
CA PHE A 76 -9.05 -2.69 7.65
C PHE A 76 -8.88 -1.17 7.49
N GLU A 77 -9.10 -0.37 8.54
CA GLU A 77 -9.07 1.10 8.46
C GLU A 77 -7.65 1.69 8.59
N ASN A 78 -6.71 0.99 9.25
CA ASN A 78 -5.41 1.55 9.60
C ASN A 78 -4.52 1.81 8.36
N SER A 79 -4.19 3.07 8.09
CA SER A 79 -3.36 3.44 6.92
C SER A 79 -1.89 3.04 7.07
N ASP A 80 -1.32 3.12 8.28
CA ASP A 80 0.09 2.81 8.54
C ASP A 80 0.40 1.34 8.24
N PHE A 81 -0.53 0.44 8.53
CA PHE A 81 -0.49 -0.97 8.16
C PHE A 81 -0.32 -1.17 6.65
N TYR A 82 -1.15 -0.53 5.81
CA TYR A 82 -1.00 -0.63 4.35
C TYR A 82 0.27 0.06 3.85
N ASN A 83 0.66 1.21 4.42
CA ASN A 83 1.88 1.91 4.07
C ASN A 83 3.12 1.05 4.32
N ILE A 84 3.16 0.35 5.46
CA ILE A 84 4.24 -0.58 5.80
C ILE A 84 4.25 -1.75 4.82
N LEU A 85 3.12 -2.43 4.59
CA LEU A 85 3.08 -3.54 3.64
C LEU A 85 3.50 -3.12 2.22
N GLY A 86 3.02 -1.96 1.74
CA GLY A 86 3.41 -1.40 0.44
C GLY A 86 4.91 -1.07 0.38
N SER A 87 5.46 -0.50 1.44
CA SER A 87 6.90 -0.20 1.54
C SER A 87 7.75 -1.47 1.54
N LEU A 88 7.37 -2.50 2.29
CA LEU A 88 8.08 -3.78 2.28
C LEU A 88 8.08 -4.41 0.88
N CYS A 89 6.97 -4.30 0.13
CA CYS A 89 6.90 -4.74 -1.26
C CYS A 89 7.89 -3.96 -2.15
N LYS A 90 7.91 -2.63 -2.05
CA LYS A 90 8.84 -1.78 -2.81
C LYS A 90 10.30 -2.12 -2.49
N ILE A 91 10.62 -2.28 -1.21
CA ILE A 91 11.97 -2.61 -0.73
C ILE A 91 12.41 -3.98 -1.22
N LYS A 92 11.54 -5.00 -1.13
CA LYS A 92 11.81 -6.33 -1.70
C LYS A 92 12.16 -6.25 -3.19
N LEU A 93 11.50 -5.36 -3.93
CA LEU A 93 11.74 -5.16 -5.36
C LEU A 93 12.99 -4.32 -5.67
N GLY A 94 13.71 -3.85 -4.65
CA GLY A 94 14.93 -3.06 -4.78
C GLY A 94 14.69 -1.56 -4.95
N TYR A 95 13.50 -1.06 -4.59
CA TYR A 95 13.17 0.37 -4.58
C TYR A 95 13.14 0.93 -3.15
N LYS A 96 13.03 2.25 -3.02
CA LYS A 96 12.86 2.86 -1.71
C LYS A 96 11.52 2.52 -1.07
N GLY A 97 11.50 2.55 0.27
CA GLY A 97 10.25 2.60 1.01
C GLY A 97 9.47 3.88 0.68
N SER A 98 8.21 3.94 1.08
CA SER A 98 7.32 5.05 0.74
C SER A 98 6.64 5.52 2.01
N SER A 99 6.71 6.82 2.32
CA SER A 99 5.96 7.37 3.47
C SER A 99 4.44 7.30 3.25
N TYR A 100 4.01 7.14 2.00
CA TYR A 100 2.61 7.04 1.61
C TYR A 100 2.39 5.88 0.64
N LEU A 101 1.30 5.14 0.79
CA LEU A 101 0.83 4.18 -0.20
C LEU A 101 0.34 4.86 -1.48
N PHE A 102 -0.15 6.10 -1.37
CA PHE A 102 -0.70 6.89 -2.46
C PHE A 102 -0.35 8.38 -2.31
N TRP A 103 -0.33 9.09 -3.44
CA TRP A 103 -0.14 10.54 -3.46
C TRP A 103 -1.47 11.28 -3.37
N LYS A 104 -1.50 12.31 -2.52
CA LYS A 104 -2.57 13.33 -2.62
C LYS A 104 -2.38 14.12 -3.92
N THR A 105 -3.45 14.16 -4.69
CA THR A 105 -3.59 14.96 -5.92
C THR A 105 -4.84 15.82 -5.79
N LYS A 106 -5.03 16.81 -6.66
CA LYS A 106 -6.26 17.60 -6.78
C LYS A 106 -7.50 16.74 -6.98
N LYS A 107 -7.33 15.55 -7.58
CA LYS A 107 -8.38 14.54 -7.75
C LYS A 107 -8.59 13.70 -6.49
N TYR A 108 -7.55 13.53 -5.69
CA TYR A 108 -7.54 12.77 -4.44
C TYR A 108 -7.08 13.64 -3.25
N GLU A 109 -7.90 14.63 -2.88
CA GLU A 109 -7.61 15.48 -1.70
C GLU A 109 -8.02 14.82 -0.37
N ARG A 110 -8.83 13.75 -0.43
CA ARG A 110 -9.38 13.04 0.73
C ARG A 110 -8.55 11.82 1.13
N LEU A 111 -8.84 11.30 2.32
CA LEU A 111 -8.39 9.97 2.73
C LEU A 111 -9.04 8.92 1.82
N LEU A 112 -8.24 7.93 1.40
CA LEU A 112 -8.74 6.78 0.64
C LEU A 112 -9.65 5.93 1.52
N GLY A 113 -10.73 5.43 0.91
CA GLY A 113 -11.53 4.36 1.50
C GLY A 113 -10.76 3.05 1.51
N ILE A 114 -11.22 2.08 2.30
CA ILE A 114 -10.55 0.78 2.46
C ILE A 114 -10.33 0.08 1.10
N GLY A 115 -11.36 0.04 0.25
CA GLY A 115 -11.25 -0.59 -1.08
C GLY A 115 -10.15 0.03 -1.93
N GLU A 116 -10.06 1.38 -1.93
CA GLU A 116 -8.99 2.09 -2.64
C GLU A 116 -7.62 1.74 -2.06
N LYS A 117 -7.45 1.71 -0.72
CA LYS A 117 -6.16 1.32 -0.10
C LYS A 117 -5.75 -0.09 -0.51
N GLN A 118 -6.70 -1.03 -0.54
CA GLN A 118 -6.44 -2.40 -0.96
C GLN A 118 -6.00 -2.45 -2.42
N ASP A 119 -6.74 -1.79 -3.32
CA ASP A 119 -6.41 -1.80 -4.75
C ASP A 119 -5.00 -1.27 -5.05
N PHE A 120 -4.54 -0.25 -4.32
CA PHE A 120 -3.17 0.23 -4.41
C PHE A 120 -2.14 -0.80 -3.93
N LEU A 121 -2.45 -1.54 -2.87
CA LEU A 121 -1.56 -2.56 -2.32
C LEU A 121 -1.51 -3.83 -3.19
N LEU A 122 -2.63 -4.24 -3.80
CA LEU A 122 -2.73 -5.50 -4.53
C LEU A 122 -1.74 -5.59 -5.70
N GLU A 123 -1.55 -4.51 -6.45
CA GLU A 123 -0.58 -4.48 -7.55
C GLU A 123 0.87 -4.60 -7.05
N LEU A 124 1.18 -4.01 -5.88
CA LEU A 124 2.51 -4.13 -5.26
C LEU A 124 2.77 -5.53 -4.71
N LEU A 125 1.76 -6.17 -4.12
CA LEU A 125 1.85 -7.56 -3.66
C LEU A 125 2.04 -8.53 -4.83
N GLU A 126 1.39 -8.25 -5.96
CA GLU A 126 1.53 -9.05 -7.18
C GLU A 126 2.97 -8.98 -7.69
N ASP A 127 3.53 -7.77 -7.78
CA ASP A 127 4.93 -7.55 -8.16
C ASP A 127 5.90 -8.23 -7.20
N ALA A 128 5.61 -8.15 -5.90
CA ALA A 128 6.39 -8.80 -4.85
C ALA A 128 6.16 -10.33 -4.79
N GLY A 129 5.30 -10.90 -5.62
CA GLY A 129 5.01 -12.34 -5.65
C GLY A 129 4.35 -12.87 -4.37
N LYS A 130 3.53 -12.05 -3.68
CA LYS A 130 2.86 -12.39 -2.41
C LYS A 130 1.38 -12.72 -2.62
N GLN A 131 1.12 -13.73 -3.45
CA GLN A 131 -0.23 -14.13 -3.86
C GLN A 131 -1.13 -14.53 -2.69
N ASN A 132 -0.59 -15.16 -1.64
CA ASN A 132 -1.42 -15.61 -0.52
C ASN A 132 -1.89 -14.44 0.36
N ILE A 133 -1.20 -13.30 0.33
CA ILE A 133 -1.65 -12.05 0.96
C ILE A 133 -2.76 -11.41 0.12
N ILE A 134 -2.63 -11.44 -1.22
CA ILE A 134 -3.70 -10.99 -2.13
C ILE A 134 -4.99 -11.78 -1.87
N SER A 135 -4.90 -13.11 -1.83
CA SER A 135 -6.04 -13.98 -1.50
C SER A 135 -6.64 -13.64 -0.14
N PHE A 136 -5.81 -13.36 0.86
CA PHE A 136 -6.31 -12.95 2.18
C PHE A 136 -7.18 -11.70 2.12
N PHE A 137 -6.76 -10.65 1.42
CA PHE A 137 -7.59 -9.44 1.28
C PHE A 137 -8.89 -9.72 0.52
N ASN A 138 -8.81 -10.45 -0.60
CA ASN A 138 -9.99 -10.77 -1.41
C ASN A 138 -11.00 -11.66 -0.68
N ASP A 139 -10.52 -12.61 0.12
CA ASP A 139 -11.38 -13.62 0.76
C ASP A 139 -11.96 -13.15 2.10
N ASN A 140 -11.41 -12.08 2.69
CA ASN A 140 -11.80 -11.62 4.03
C ASN A 140 -12.38 -10.21 4.06
N HIS A 141 -12.17 -9.36 3.05
CA HIS A 141 -12.74 -8.03 3.02
C HIS A 141 -14.07 -7.95 2.26
N PHE A 142 -15.13 -7.60 2.99
CA PHE A 142 -16.49 -7.39 2.53
C PHE A 142 -16.93 -6.02 3.03
N ARG A 143 -16.95 -5.05 2.11
CA ARG A 143 -17.26 -3.65 2.40
C ARG A 143 -18.66 -3.50 3.01
N GLU A 144 -19.58 -4.36 2.60
CA GLU A 144 -20.97 -4.39 3.03
C GLU A 144 -21.07 -4.56 4.54
N ILE A 145 -20.29 -5.48 5.13
CA ILE A 145 -20.29 -5.75 6.59
C ILE A 145 -19.88 -4.51 7.38
N ARG A 146 -18.80 -3.86 6.94
CA ARG A 146 -18.28 -2.64 7.57
C ARG A 146 -19.28 -1.50 7.46
N ASN A 147 -19.86 -1.31 6.26
CA ASN A 147 -20.80 -0.22 6.02
C ASN A 147 -22.08 -0.38 6.85
N THR A 148 -22.69 -1.56 6.84
CA THR A 148 -23.90 -1.80 7.64
C THR A 148 -23.63 -1.64 9.13
N PHE A 149 -22.48 -2.11 9.61
CA PHE A 149 -22.13 -1.97 11.01
C PHE A 149 -22.00 -0.50 11.46
N PHE A 150 -21.20 0.30 10.77
CA PHE A 150 -20.98 1.70 11.16
C PHE A 150 -22.19 2.60 10.94
N HIS A 151 -23.04 2.28 9.97
CA HIS A 151 -24.28 3.01 9.73
C HIS A 151 -25.46 2.44 10.55
N SER A 152 -25.22 1.47 11.43
CA SER A 152 -26.26 0.78 12.21
C SER A 152 -27.38 0.20 11.32
N ALA A 153 -27.08 -0.10 10.06
CA ALA A 153 -27.99 -0.66 9.08
C ALA A 153 -27.91 -2.20 9.09
N TYR A 154 -28.07 -2.80 10.27
CA TYR A 154 -28.06 -4.25 10.43
C TYR A 154 -28.98 -4.72 11.56
N SER A 155 -29.28 -6.01 11.57
CA SER A 155 -29.92 -6.68 12.70
C SER A 155 -29.23 -8.00 13.00
N LEU A 156 -29.30 -8.43 14.26
CA LEU A 156 -28.72 -9.69 14.71
C LEU A 156 -29.82 -10.60 15.26
N SER A 157 -29.94 -11.80 14.66
CA SER A 157 -30.55 -12.93 15.34
C SER A 157 -29.52 -13.60 16.25
N ASP A 158 -29.82 -14.78 16.78
CA ASP A 158 -28.84 -15.54 17.58
C ASP A 158 -27.75 -16.17 16.70
N GLU A 159 -28.05 -16.42 15.43
CA GLU A 159 -27.16 -17.11 14.48
C GLU A 159 -26.78 -16.27 13.26
N ASP A 160 -27.53 -15.22 12.94
CA ASP A 160 -27.41 -14.49 11.67
C ASP A 160 -27.15 -13.00 11.85
N TYR A 161 -26.35 -12.48 10.92
CA TYR A 161 -26.22 -11.07 10.64
C TYR A 161 -27.06 -10.72 9.42
N ILE A 162 -27.96 -9.75 9.55
CA ILE A 162 -28.89 -9.32 8.50
C ILE A 162 -28.48 -7.92 8.07
N LEU A 163 -28.20 -7.75 6.78
CA LEU A 163 -27.84 -6.50 6.13
C LEU A 163 -29.11 -5.72 5.80
N HIS A 164 -29.19 -4.46 6.23
CA HIS A 164 -30.21 -3.51 5.81
C HIS A 164 -29.57 -2.40 4.97
N ASP A 165 -30.31 -1.86 4.00
CA ASP A 165 -29.91 -0.70 3.19
C ASP A 165 -28.48 -0.80 2.58
N SER A 166 -28.09 -2.01 2.17
CA SER A 166 -26.76 -2.33 1.64
C SER A 166 -26.88 -3.17 0.36
N GLU A 167 -25.78 -3.29 -0.39
CA GLU A 167 -25.67 -4.30 -1.43
C GLU A 167 -25.58 -5.71 -0.81
N ALA A 168 -25.97 -6.74 -1.57
CA ALA A 168 -25.85 -8.12 -1.14
C ALA A 168 -24.38 -8.54 -1.10
N ILE A 169 -23.98 -9.33 -0.09
CA ILE A 169 -22.67 -9.97 -0.08
C ILE A 169 -22.72 -11.17 -1.02
N VAL A 170 -21.74 -11.28 -1.91
CA VAL A 170 -21.63 -12.43 -2.82
C VAL A 170 -20.88 -13.56 -2.11
N ILE A 171 -21.59 -14.66 -1.81
CA ILE A 171 -21.04 -15.88 -1.21
C ILE A 171 -21.25 -17.00 -2.23
N GLU A 172 -20.17 -17.64 -2.68
CA GLU A 172 -20.24 -18.73 -3.68
C GLU A 172 -20.98 -18.34 -4.98
N GLY A 173 -20.91 -17.07 -5.37
CA GLY A 173 -21.56 -16.53 -6.57
C GLY A 173 -23.04 -16.17 -6.39
N VAL A 174 -23.59 -16.33 -5.19
CA VAL A 174 -24.98 -15.97 -4.86
C VAL A 174 -24.98 -14.73 -3.96
N GLY A 175 -25.88 -13.79 -4.22
CA GLY A 175 -26.05 -12.59 -3.39
C GLY A 175 -26.89 -12.89 -2.15
N HIS A 176 -26.35 -12.58 -0.97
CA HIS A 176 -26.99 -12.78 0.32
C HIS A 176 -27.14 -11.47 1.10
N TYR A 177 -28.34 -11.20 1.59
CA TYR A 177 -28.64 -10.12 2.55
C TYR A 177 -28.60 -10.59 4.01
N LEU A 178 -28.38 -11.88 4.23
CA LEU A 178 -28.23 -12.47 5.56
C LEU A 178 -27.15 -13.56 5.50
N PHE A 179 -26.38 -13.71 6.56
CA PHE A 179 -25.38 -14.77 6.67
C PHE A 179 -25.22 -15.22 8.11
N ASN A 180 -24.89 -16.50 8.26
CA ASN A 180 -24.65 -17.11 9.56
C ASN A 180 -23.31 -16.62 10.15
N VAL A 181 -23.33 -16.10 11.38
CA VAL A 181 -22.15 -15.49 12.00
C VAL A 181 -21.06 -16.52 12.30
N GLU A 182 -21.41 -17.74 12.68
CA GLU A 182 -20.44 -18.79 13.03
C GLU A 182 -19.76 -19.40 11.80
N LYS A 183 -20.52 -19.60 10.72
CA LYS A 183 -20.02 -20.23 9.50
C LYS A 183 -19.30 -19.24 8.58
N PHE A 184 -19.68 -17.97 8.62
CA PHE A 184 -19.16 -16.97 7.70
C PHE A 184 -18.30 -15.90 8.41
N LEU A 185 -18.86 -15.13 9.34
CA LEU A 185 -18.19 -13.94 9.88
C LEU A 185 -17.06 -14.27 10.86
N TYR A 186 -17.28 -15.15 11.83
CA TYR A 186 -16.27 -15.52 12.83
C TYR A 186 -15.00 -16.10 12.20
N PRO A 187 -15.06 -17.01 11.21
CA PRO A 187 -13.87 -17.47 10.51
C PRO A 187 -13.07 -16.33 9.85
N LYS A 188 -13.73 -15.29 9.32
CA LYS A 188 -13.01 -14.12 8.79
C LYS A 188 -12.32 -13.34 9.89
N ILE A 189 -13.02 -13.07 10.99
CA ILE A 189 -12.44 -12.40 12.16
C ILE A 189 -11.23 -13.17 12.70
N ASP A 190 -11.32 -14.49 12.82
CA ASP A 190 -10.21 -15.33 13.28
C ASP A 190 -9.01 -15.30 12.31
N ASN A 191 -9.26 -15.22 10.99
CA ASN A 191 -8.21 -15.01 10.01
C ASN A 191 -7.55 -13.63 10.18
N LEU A 192 -8.34 -12.57 10.42
CA LEU A 192 -7.81 -11.23 10.66
C LEU A 192 -6.95 -11.18 11.92
N ILE A 193 -7.39 -11.83 13.00
CA ILE A 193 -6.63 -11.93 14.26
C ILE A 193 -5.29 -12.62 14.02
N GLN A 194 -5.27 -13.76 13.33
CA GLN A 194 -4.01 -14.46 13.02
C GLN A 194 -3.07 -13.63 12.14
N PHE A 195 -3.61 -12.93 11.15
CA PHE A 195 -2.82 -12.04 10.29
C PHE A 195 -2.24 -10.87 11.10
N PHE A 196 -3.08 -10.23 11.92
CA PHE A 196 -2.70 -9.14 12.82
C PHE A 196 -1.58 -9.58 13.77
N ASP A 197 -1.76 -10.69 14.49
CA ASP A 197 -0.79 -11.18 15.46
C ASP A 197 0.56 -11.48 14.79
N THR A 198 0.53 -12.05 13.58
CA THR A 198 1.73 -12.33 12.78
C THR A 198 2.40 -11.04 12.30
N PHE A 199 1.63 -10.06 11.82
CA PHE A 199 2.14 -8.76 11.41
C PHE A 199 2.79 -8.02 12.57
N LYS A 200 2.06 -7.87 13.68
CA LYS A 200 2.53 -7.19 14.89
C LYS A 200 3.80 -7.85 15.42
N LYS A 201 3.82 -9.18 15.50
CA LYS A 201 5.02 -9.93 15.90
C LYS A 201 6.19 -9.68 14.96
N SER A 202 5.99 -9.81 13.64
CA SER A 202 7.07 -9.61 12.66
C SER A 202 7.64 -8.18 12.74
N TYR A 203 6.77 -7.19 12.94
CA TYR A 203 7.16 -5.80 13.12
C TYR A 203 7.98 -5.59 14.40
N LEU A 204 7.50 -6.06 15.55
CA LEU A 204 8.18 -5.92 16.83
C LEU A 204 9.49 -6.71 16.87
N ASP A 205 9.50 -7.96 16.41
CA ASP A 205 10.69 -8.81 16.33
C ASP A 205 11.76 -8.15 15.43
N SER A 206 11.34 -7.54 14.31
CA SER A 206 12.25 -6.79 13.44
C SER A 206 12.86 -5.58 14.16
N PHE A 207 12.06 -4.84 14.93
CA PHE A 207 12.53 -3.71 15.73
C PHE A 207 13.52 -4.15 16.82
N ASP A 208 13.20 -5.24 17.52
CA ASP A 208 13.97 -5.78 18.64
C ASP A 208 15.28 -6.47 18.19
N SER A 209 15.35 -6.90 16.94
CA SER A 209 16.55 -7.55 16.36
C SER A 209 17.78 -6.66 16.33
N TYR A 210 17.62 -5.33 16.32
CA TYR A 210 18.73 -4.36 16.26
C TYR A 210 19.31 -4.09 17.65
N GLN A 211 20.11 -5.03 18.15
CA GLN A 211 20.68 -4.95 19.50
C GLN A 211 22.03 -4.23 19.62
N ILE A 212 22.75 -4.13 18.50
CA ILE A 212 24.07 -3.51 18.41
C ILE A 212 24.13 -2.59 17.20
N ASP A 213 25.04 -1.62 17.26
CA ASP A 213 25.29 -0.74 16.12
C ASP A 213 25.80 -1.56 14.93
N LYS A 214 25.25 -1.27 13.75
CA LYS A 214 25.60 -1.96 12.50
C LYS A 214 25.75 -0.95 11.37
N GLU A 215 26.80 -1.07 10.58
CA GLU A 215 26.96 -0.25 9.38
C GLU A 215 26.26 -0.92 8.19
N VAL A 216 25.46 -0.14 7.46
CA VAL A 216 24.73 -0.57 6.26
C VAL A 216 24.89 0.45 5.14
N ASP A 217 24.65 0.01 3.91
CA ASP A 217 24.58 0.92 2.76
C ASP A 217 23.25 1.67 2.75
N ALA A 218 23.33 3.00 2.73
CA ALA A 218 22.20 3.88 2.59
C ALA A 218 22.11 4.42 1.16
N LEU A 219 21.01 4.11 0.48
CA LEU A 219 20.75 4.46 -0.91
C LEU A 219 20.21 5.90 -1.05
N PHE A 220 20.90 6.88 -0.45
CA PHE A 220 20.66 8.29 -0.80
C PHE A 220 21.07 8.54 -2.26
N PRO A 221 20.61 9.65 -2.89
CA PRO A 221 21.05 10.01 -4.25
C PRO A 221 22.57 9.94 -4.45
N ASN A 222 23.33 10.19 -3.37
CA ASN A 222 24.73 9.79 -3.27
C ASN A 222 24.83 8.65 -2.24
N PRO A 223 25.13 7.41 -2.66
CA PRO A 223 25.28 6.29 -1.74
C PRO A 223 26.28 6.59 -0.62
N CYS A 224 25.92 6.25 0.61
CA CYS A 224 26.78 6.46 1.77
C CYS A 224 26.59 5.34 2.80
N LYS A 225 27.47 5.28 3.80
CA LYS A 225 27.32 4.38 4.93
C LYS A 225 26.47 5.04 6.01
N ALA A 226 25.46 4.32 6.49
CA ALA A 226 24.71 4.68 7.68
C ALA A 226 25.00 3.68 8.79
N THR A 227 25.18 4.18 10.01
CA THR A 227 25.20 3.37 11.22
C THR A 227 23.78 3.25 11.73
N ILE A 228 23.22 2.05 11.69
CA ILE A 228 22.01 1.70 12.42
C ILE A 228 22.36 1.63 13.89
N LEU A 229 21.60 2.34 14.71
CA LEU A 229 21.83 2.43 16.15
C LEU A 229 21.01 1.35 16.84
N GLY A 230 21.69 0.45 17.54
CA GLY A 230 21.06 -0.66 18.24
C GLY A 230 21.11 -0.48 19.75
N SER A 231 20.26 -1.22 20.46
CA SER A 231 20.33 -1.29 21.92
C SER A 231 19.72 -2.57 22.48
N LYS A 232 19.90 -2.80 23.79
CA LYS A 232 19.20 -3.89 24.49
C LYS A 232 17.67 -3.86 24.35
N ASN A 233 17.08 -2.71 23.99
CA ASN A 233 15.65 -2.50 23.78
C ASN A 233 15.31 -2.38 22.27
N GLY A 234 16.18 -2.90 21.40
CA GLY A 234 16.01 -2.84 19.94
C GLY A 234 16.51 -1.55 19.30
N LEU A 235 15.99 -1.29 18.10
CA LEU A 235 16.35 -0.20 17.20
C LEU A 235 16.21 1.18 17.86
N LYS A 236 17.27 1.99 17.79
CA LYS A 236 17.32 3.38 18.27
C LYS A 236 17.39 4.42 17.16
N GLY A 237 17.41 3.99 15.90
CA GLY A 237 17.45 4.88 14.74
C GLY A 237 18.65 4.65 13.85
N PHE A 238 19.08 5.67 13.14
CA PHE A 238 20.24 5.63 12.27
C PHE A 238 21.01 6.96 12.29
N ARG A 239 22.30 6.87 11.96
CA ARG A 239 23.23 8.00 11.92
C ARG A 239 24.14 7.91 10.70
N ILE A 240 24.30 9.01 10.00
CA ILE A 240 25.22 9.19 8.88
C ILE A 240 26.32 10.12 9.36
N LYS A 241 27.54 9.60 9.43
CA LYS A 241 28.67 10.32 10.04
C LYS A 241 29.16 11.46 9.16
N ASN A 242 29.39 12.64 9.73
CA ASN A 242 29.97 13.81 9.05
C ASN A 242 29.27 14.17 7.73
N SER A 243 27.97 13.91 7.62
CA SER A 243 27.18 14.06 6.39
C SER A 243 26.88 15.52 6.05
N VAL A 244 26.87 16.42 7.05
CA VAL A 244 26.44 17.81 6.87
C VAL A 244 27.46 18.79 7.41
N LYS A 245 27.65 19.91 6.69
CA LYS A 245 28.53 21.00 7.10
C LYS A 245 27.70 22.15 7.70
N LEU A 246 27.87 22.40 8.99
CA LEU A 246 27.19 23.48 9.72
C LEU A 246 28.24 24.28 10.49
N PHE A 247 28.17 25.62 10.40
CA PHE A 247 29.06 26.54 11.10
C PHE A 247 30.56 26.23 10.92
N GLY A 248 30.96 25.81 9.72
CA GLY A 248 32.35 25.48 9.39
C GLY A 248 32.80 24.06 9.78
N GLY A 249 32.08 23.36 10.65
CA GLY A 249 32.34 21.98 11.05
C GLY A 249 31.51 20.95 10.28
N ARG A 250 31.97 19.70 10.24
CA ARG A 250 31.15 18.55 9.80
C ARG A 250 30.46 17.94 11.01
N HIS A 251 29.20 17.59 10.85
CA HIS A 251 28.34 17.02 11.88
C HIS A 251 27.63 15.78 11.33
N ASP A 252 27.21 14.93 12.23
CA ASP A 252 26.40 13.76 11.92
C ASP A 252 24.96 14.18 11.61
N SER A 253 24.29 13.43 10.75
CA SER A 253 22.85 13.58 10.52
C SER A 253 22.12 12.25 10.67
N GLY A 254 20.82 12.29 10.95
CA GLY A 254 20.01 11.08 11.01
C GLY A 254 18.77 11.25 11.87
N VAL A 255 18.11 10.15 12.14
CA VAL A 255 16.98 10.10 13.07
C VAL A 255 17.32 9.11 14.15
N TRP A 256 17.28 9.53 15.41
CA TRP A 256 17.46 8.63 16.53
C TRP A 256 16.64 9.03 17.74
N TYR A 257 16.42 8.05 18.61
CA TYR A 257 15.62 8.22 19.81
C TYR A 257 16.43 8.99 20.86
N ASP A 258 15.88 10.10 21.33
CA ASP A 258 16.42 10.89 22.43
C ASP A 258 15.79 10.41 23.75
N GLU A 259 16.55 9.62 24.53
CA GLU A 259 16.10 9.07 25.80
C GLU A 259 15.80 10.13 26.86
N LYS A 260 16.40 11.32 26.77
CA LYS A 260 16.13 12.40 27.73
C LYS A 260 14.72 12.95 27.59
N TYR A 261 14.22 12.97 26.35
CA TYR A 261 12.92 13.55 26.01
C TYR A 261 11.90 12.50 25.56
N GLU A 262 12.29 11.22 25.54
CA GLU A 262 11.49 10.07 25.15
C GLU A 262 10.86 10.20 23.76
N MET A 263 11.61 10.76 22.80
CA MET A 263 11.09 11.10 21.46
C MET A 263 12.06 10.73 20.34
N TRP A 264 11.51 10.45 19.16
CA TRP A 264 12.30 10.49 17.94
C TRP A 264 12.75 11.91 17.66
N ALA A 265 14.03 12.08 17.34
CA ALA A 265 14.60 13.36 16.99
C ALA A 265 15.32 13.28 15.64
N GLY A 266 15.01 14.24 14.76
CA GLY A 266 15.77 14.47 13.53
C GLY A 266 16.98 15.36 13.83
N HIS A 267 18.17 14.85 13.57
CA HIS A 267 19.43 15.55 13.85
C HIS A 267 20.10 16.01 12.57
N ASN A 268 20.31 17.32 12.47
CA ASN A 268 21.00 17.98 11.37
C ASN A 268 20.57 17.51 9.96
N CYS A 269 19.32 17.09 9.83
CA CYS A 269 18.74 16.67 8.56
C CYS A 269 18.50 17.91 7.69
N ARG A 270 19.46 18.24 6.82
CA ARG A 270 19.21 19.18 5.72
C ARG A 270 18.47 18.44 4.62
N ILE A 271 17.21 18.81 4.39
CA ILE A 271 16.44 18.36 3.22
C ILE A 271 16.87 19.21 2.02
N ASN A 272 18.12 19.04 1.55
CA ASN A 272 18.60 19.57 0.28
C ASN A 272 18.79 18.41 -0.72
N PHE A 273 17.79 17.51 -0.77
CA PHE A 273 17.74 16.45 -1.76
C PHE A 273 16.75 16.81 -2.86
N ALA A 274 16.77 16.07 -3.97
CA ALA A 274 15.62 16.03 -4.86
C ALA A 274 14.37 15.82 -3.98
N ASN A 275 13.31 16.58 -4.23
CA ASN A 275 12.03 16.44 -3.52
C ASN A 275 11.72 14.93 -3.42
N VAL A 276 11.48 14.38 -2.22
CA VAL A 276 11.27 12.93 -1.96
C VAL A 276 10.26 12.35 -2.96
N GLU A 277 9.24 13.15 -3.27
CA GLU A 277 8.24 12.89 -4.28
C GLU A 277 8.83 12.61 -5.68
N THR A 278 9.89 13.31 -6.09
CA THR A 278 10.63 13.03 -7.34
C THR A 278 11.27 11.66 -7.32
N ILE A 279 11.90 11.27 -6.20
CA ILE A 279 12.58 9.98 -6.09
C ILE A 279 11.54 8.88 -6.16
N GLU A 280 10.47 8.98 -5.36
CA GLU A 280 9.41 7.99 -5.31
C GLU A 280 8.62 7.90 -6.63
N ILE A 281 8.38 9.00 -7.34
CA ILE A 281 7.77 8.98 -8.68
C ILE A 281 8.69 8.29 -9.68
N GLN A 282 9.99 8.58 -9.67
CA GLN A 282 10.94 7.93 -10.58
C GLN A 282 11.05 6.43 -10.29
N ASP A 283 11.04 6.02 -9.03
CA ASP A 283 11.02 4.60 -8.63
C ASP A 283 9.72 3.92 -9.10
N SER A 284 8.56 4.54 -8.89
CA SER A 284 7.27 4.01 -9.38
C SER A 284 7.23 3.90 -10.91
N LEU A 285 7.66 4.93 -11.65
CA LEU A 285 7.75 4.88 -13.11
C LEU A 285 8.71 3.78 -13.57
N SER A 286 9.89 3.67 -12.95
CA SER A 286 10.88 2.64 -13.25
C SER A 286 10.36 1.23 -12.98
N ARG A 287 9.53 1.04 -11.93
CA ARG A 287 8.84 -0.22 -11.67
C ARG A 287 7.92 -0.59 -12.83
N TYR A 288 7.08 0.32 -13.30
CA TYR A 288 6.19 0.06 -14.44
C TYR A 288 6.92 -0.10 -15.78
N GLU A 289 8.07 0.55 -15.97
CA GLU A 289 8.92 0.35 -17.14
C GLU A 289 9.39 -1.11 -17.26
N LYS A 290 9.71 -1.76 -16.13
CA LYS A 290 10.17 -3.16 -16.08
C LYS A 290 9.05 -4.20 -16.20
N LYS A 291 7.79 -3.80 -16.09
CA LYS A 291 6.63 -4.72 -16.11
C LYS A 291 6.06 -4.89 -17.52
N ASP A 292 5.62 -6.08 -17.88
CA ASP A 292 4.97 -6.28 -19.18
C ASP A 292 3.54 -5.69 -19.23
N ASP A 293 2.78 -5.83 -18.15
CA ASP A 293 1.42 -5.28 -18.00
C ASP A 293 1.11 -4.94 -16.54
N ILE A 294 0.00 -4.25 -16.33
CA ILE A 294 -0.68 -4.08 -15.04
C ILE A 294 -1.68 -5.23 -14.89
N THR A 295 -1.61 -5.94 -13.77
CA THR A 295 -2.23 -7.27 -13.61
C THR A 295 -3.46 -7.30 -12.70
N ARG A 296 -3.48 -6.48 -11.64
CA ARG A 296 -4.55 -6.43 -10.64
C ARG A 296 -5.32 -5.13 -10.71
N SER A 297 -4.62 -4.01 -10.50
CA SER A 297 -5.24 -2.69 -10.43
C SER A 297 -4.31 -1.64 -11.03
N ASP A 298 -4.87 -0.75 -11.85
CA ASP A 298 -4.16 0.40 -12.39
C ASP A 298 -4.29 1.64 -11.51
N LEU A 299 -4.97 1.58 -10.35
CA LEU A 299 -5.19 2.76 -9.52
C LEU A 299 -3.89 3.41 -9.01
N GLU A 300 -2.90 2.62 -8.60
CA GLU A 300 -1.61 3.17 -8.19
C GLU A 300 -0.86 3.78 -9.39
N PHE A 301 -0.90 3.13 -10.56
CA PHE A 301 -0.32 3.70 -11.77
C PHE A 301 -0.98 5.03 -12.15
N GLN A 302 -2.31 5.07 -12.12
CA GLN A 302 -3.10 6.25 -12.43
C GLN A 302 -2.85 7.38 -11.43
N ASN A 303 -2.67 7.07 -10.16
CA ASN A 303 -2.28 8.06 -9.14
C ASN A 303 -0.89 8.65 -9.40
N VAL A 304 0.07 7.83 -9.83
CA VAL A 304 1.40 8.30 -10.25
C VAL A 304 1.29 9.20 -11.48
N VAL A 305 0.51 8.81 -12.49
CA VAL A 305 0.27 9.62 -13.70
C VAL A 305 -0.38 10.96 -13.34
N ASP A 306 -1.42 10.95 -12.51
CA ASP A 306 -2.10 12.16 -12.03
C ASP A 306 -1.08 13.09 -11.33
N LYS A 307 -0.14 12.54 -10.55
CA LYS A 307 0.88 13.35 -9.89
C LYS A 307 1.93 13.93 -10.84
N VAL A 308 2.34 13.17 -11.84
CA VAL A 308 3.23 13.63 -12.91
C VAL A 308 2.62 14.82 -13.66
N ILE A 309 1.32 14.77 -13.96
CA ILE A 309 0.59 15.86 -14.62
C ILE A 309 0.63 17.14 -13.76
N GLU A 310 0.39 17.04 -12.46
CA GLU A 310 0.41 18.19 -11.56
C GLU A 310 1.78 18.86 -11.48
N ARG A 311 2.84 18.06 -11.42
CA ARG A 311 4.23 18.55 -11.34
C ARG A 311 4.70 19.17 -12.65
N ASN A 312 4.10 18.75 -13.76
CA ASN A 312 4.39 19.23 -15.10
C ASN A 312 5.89 19.17 -15.47
N ASN A 313 6.57 18.09 -15.04
CA ASN A 313 7.97 17.84 -15.38
C ASN A 313 8.06 17.12 -16.75
N PRO A 314 8.79 17.65 -17.74
CA PRO A 314 8.82 17.06 -19.09
C PRO A 314 9.32 15.61 -19.15
N ASP A 315 10.34 15.25 -18.38
CA ASP A 315 10.91 13.90 -18.38
C ASP A 315 9.95 12.89 -17.75
N GLU A 316 9.28 13.29 -16.66
CA GLU A 316 8.24 12.48 -16.01
C GLU A 316 7.04 12.29 -16.96
N ILE A 317 6.57 13.35 -17.63
CA ILE A 317 5.46 13.28 -18.60
C ILE A 317 5.84 12.37 -19.76
N TYR A 318 7.06 12.46 -20.29
CA TYR A 318 7.53 11.59 -21.36
C TYR A 318 7.43 10.11 -20.96
N LYS A 319 8.00 9.75 -19.80
CA LYS A 319 7.94 8.37 -19.27
C LYS A 319 6.51 7.90 -19.03
N ALA A 320 5.68 8.70 -18.37
CA ALA A 320 4.28 8.39 -18.11
C ALA A 320 3.48 8.19 -19.41
N THR A 321 3.69 9.05 -20.41
CA THR A 321 3.07 8.92 -21.73
C THR A 321 3.45 7.60 -22.39
N HIS A 322 4.73 7.25 -22.38
CA HIS A 322 5.21 6.00 -22.97
C HIS A 322 4.60 4.78 -22.26
N LEU A 323 4.50 4.80 -20.93
CA LEU A 323 3.85 3.73 -20.15
C LEU A 323 2.36 3.61 -20.44
N LEU A 324 1.64 4.72 -20.56
CA LEU A 324 0.22 4.72 -20.94
C LEU A 324 0.03 4.07 -22.31
N VAL A 325 0.85 4.44 -23.30
CA VAL A 325 0.82 3.83 -24.63
C VAL A 325 1.13 2.33 -24.56
N LYS A 326 2.21 1.95 -23.84
CA LYS A 326 2.61 0.55 -23.63
C LYS A 326 1.47 -0.30 -23.07
N PHE A 327 0.82 0.14 -21.99
CA PHE A 327 -0.26 -0.63 -21.35
C PHE A 327 -1.55 -0.65 -22.19
N GLY A 328 -1.82 0.42 -22.95
CA GLY A 328 -2.87 0.43 -23.97
C GLY A 328 -2.60 -0.58 -25.10
N ASP A 329 -1.36 -0.65 -25.58
CA ASP A 329 -0.95 -1.56 -26.66
C ASP A 329 -1.02 -3.03 -26.21
N VAL A 330 -0.63 -3.33 -24.98
CA VAL A 330 -0.75 -4.69 -24.42
C VAL A 330 -2.21 -5.13 -24.38
N ARG A 331 -3.11 -4.29 -23.88
CA ARG A 331 -4.57 -4.58 -23.87
C ARG A 331 -5.13 -4.70 -25.28
N ARG A 332 -4.66 -3.89 -26.23
CA ARG A 332 -5.04 -4.00 -27.64
C ARG A 332 -4.56 -5.30 -28.27
N LYS A 333 -3.35 -5.76 -27.99
CA LYS A 333 -2.85 -7.08 -28.44
C LYS A 333 -3.75 -8.20 -27.90
N LYS A 334 -4.16 -8.13 -26.63
CA LYS A 334 -5.13 -9.06 -26.03
C LYS A 334 -6.49 -9.02 -26.74
N MET A 335 -7.00 -7.84 -27.09
CA MET A 335 -8.23 -7.68 -27.86
C MET A 335 -8.17 -8.35 -29.24
N VAL A 336 -7.05 -8.19 -29.96
CA VAL A 336 -6.86 -8.81 -31.29
C VAL A 336 -6.76 -10.33 -31.19
N ALA A 337 -6.19 -10.85 -30.11
CA ALA A 337 -6.10 -12.29 -29.85
C ALA A 337 -7.39 -12.92 -29.31
N GLU A 338 -8.32 -12.12 -28.78
CA GLU A 338 -9.60 -12.60 -28.23
C GLU A 338 -10.50 -13.14 -29.34
N LYS A 339 -10.97 -14.38 -29.17
CA LYS A 339 -11.83 -15.08 -30.14
C LYS A 339 -13.30 -14.89 -29.84
N ASN A 340 -13.66 -14.57 -28.59
CA ASN A 340 -15.02 -14.30 -28.19
C ASN A 340 -15.41 -12.86 -28.52
N GLY A 341 -16.25 -12.67 -29.53
CA GLY A 341 -16.71 -11.34 -29.97
C GLY A 341 -17.37 -10.51 -28.87
N PHE A 342 -18.07 -11.13 -27.91
CA PHE A 342 -18.66 -10.40 -26.78
C PHE A 342 -17.59 -9.84 -25.83
N LYS A 343 -16.56 -10.64 -25.51
CA LYS A 343 -15.43 -10.17 -24.72
C LYS A 343 -14.63 -9.11 -25.48
N GLN A 344 -14.42 -9.32 -26.78
CA GLN A 344 -13.72 -8.38 -27.66
C GLN A 344 -14.37 -6.98 -27.66
N LYS A 345 -15.72 -6.91 -27.66
CA LYS A 345 -16.47 -5.64 -27.57
C LYS A 345 -16.27 -4.85 -26.27
N ASN A 346 -15.79 -5.49 -25.19
CA ASN A 346 -15.49 -4.80 -23.93
C ASN A 346 -14.08 -4.22 -23.85
N PHE A 347 -13.13 -4.72 -24.65
CA PHE A 347 -11.74 -4.24 -24.62
C PHE A 347 -11.57 -2.74 -24.90
N PRO A 348 -12.28 -2.12 -25.85
CA PRO A 348 -12.17 -0.67 -26.06
C PRO A 348 -12.39 0.15 -24.78
N LYS A 349 -13.32 -0.26 -23.91
CA LYS A 349 -13.62 0.44 -22.64
C LYS A 349 -12.42 0.47 -21.68
N ILE A 350 -11.55 -0.54 -21.74
CA ILE A 350 -10.35 -0.64 -20.90
C ILE A 350 -9.07 -0.16 -21.62
N ILE A 351 -9.07 -0.04 -22.95
CA ILE A 351 -7.93 0.46 -23.73
C ILE A 351 -7.98 1.98 -23.88
N LEU A 352 -9.16 2.52 -24.21
CA LEU A 352 -9.33 3.93 -24.52
C LEU A 352 -8.87 4.88 -23.40
N PRO A 353 -9.11 4.59 -22.09
CA PRO A 353 -8.62 5.45 -21.02
C PRO A 353 -7.10 5.71 -21.10
N PHE A 354 -6.31 4.66 -21.32
CA PHE A 354 -4.85 4.77 -21.45
C PHE A 354 -4.44 5.65 -22.63
N TYR A 355 -4.98 5.40 -23.82
CA TYR A 355 -4.61 6.20 -25.01
C TYR A 355 -5.09 7.64 -24.93
N LYS A 356 -6.30 7.88 -24.44
CA LYS A 356 -6.86 9.24 -24.30
C LYS A 356 -6.00 10.06 -23.34
N GLN A 357 -5.66 9.49 -22.19
CA GLN A 357 -4.78 10.14 -21.23
C GLN A 357 -3.36 10.35 -21.78
N ALA A 358 -2.81 9.38 -22.52
CA ALA A 358 -1.51 9.55 -23.18
C ALA A 358 -1.52 10.74 -24.16
N VAL A 359 -2.57 10.87 -24.97
CA VAL A 359 -2.73 12.00 -25.90
C VAL A 359 -2.88 13.32 -25.16
N GLU A 360 -3.67 13.34 -24.09
CA GLU A 360 -3.91 14.53 -23.27
C GLU A 360 -2.60 15.10 -22.71
N ILE A 361 -1.76 14.25 -22.12
CA ILE A 361 -0.54 14.69 -21.43
C ILE A 361 0.66 14.82 -22.38
N GLY A 362 0.74 13.94 -23.39
CA GLY A 362 1.93 13.78 -24.24
C GLY A 362 1.94 14.63 -25.51
N SER A 363 0.80 15.15 -25.97
CA SER A 363 0.70 15.84 -27.27
C SER A 363 1.60 17.07 -27.43
N LYS A 364 2.09 17.65 -26.32
CA LYS A 364 3.00 18.81 -26.35
C LYS A 364 4.47 18.42 -26.53
N ILE A 365 4.82 17.16 -26.27
CA ILE A 365 6.22 16.71 -26.17
C ILE A 365 6.54 15.50 -27.06
N MET A 366 5.52 14.82 -27.62
CA MET A 366 5.67 13.63 -28.45
C MET A 366 4.69 13.62 -29.62
N ASP A 367 5.06 12.96 -30.72
CA ASP A 367 4.12 12.70 -31.82
C ASP A 367 3.11 11.62 -31.43
N MET A 368 1.85 12.04 -31.28
CA MET A 368 0.74 11.18 -30.89
C MET A 368 -0.16 10.77 -32.07
N THR A 369 0.29 10.96 -33.32
CA THR A 369 -0.52 10.69 -34.53
C THR A 369 -1.02 9.25 -34.60
N GLN A 370 -0.14 8.28 -34.35
CA GLN A 370 -0.50 6.87 -34.37
C GLN A 370 -1.48 6.50 -33.23
N VAL A 371 -1.29 7.07 -32.05
CA VAL A 371 -2.18 6.84 -30.90
C VAL A 371 -3.57 7.42 -31.17
N LYS A 372 -3.65 8.63 -31.73
CA LYS A 372 -4.92 9.25 -32.17
C LYS A 372 -5.65 8.40 -33.22
N LYS A 373 -4.91 7.81 -34.17
CA LYS A 373 -5.47 6.85 -35.13
C LYS A 373 -6.04 5.62 -34.43
N ASN A 374 -5.30 5.06 -33.46
CA ASN A 374 -5.75 3.91 -32.68
C ASN A 374 -7.04 4.22 -31.89
N ILE A 375 -7.14 5.41 -31.28
CA ILE A 375 -8.36 5.86 -30.57
C ILE A 375 -9.54 5.85 -31.53
N LYS A 376 -9.41 6.50 -32.70
CA LYS A 376 -10.49 6.55 -33.69
C LYS A 376 -10.96 5.16 -34.11
N THR A 377 -10.02 4.24 -34.39
CA THR A 377 -10.36 2.85 -34.74
C THR A 377 -11.12 2.13 -33.62
N LEU A 378 -10.76 2.34 -32.36
CA LEU A 378 -11.44 1.73 -31.21
C LEU A 378 -12.84 2.32 -30.99
N GLU A 379 -13.01 3.63 -31.19
CA GLU A 379 -14.31 4.30 -31.08
C GLU A 379 -15.26 3.87 -32.20
N GLU A 380 -14.78 3.75 -33.44
CA GLU A 380 -15.54 3.20 -34.56
C GLU A 380 -15.96 1.75 -34.31
N PHE A 381 -15.07 0.94 -33.72
CA PHE A 381 -15.38 -0.44 -33.34
C PHE A 381 -16.45 -0.54 -32.24
N MET A 382 -16.54 0.44 -31.32
CA MET A 382 -17.60 0.47 -30.31
C MET A 382 -18.97 0.90 -30.86
N ALA A 383 -18.97 1.68 -31.94
CA ALA A 383 -20.19 2.19 -32.57
C ALA A 383 -20.89 1.15 -33.48
N GLY A 384 -20.22 0.05 -33.83
CA GLY A 384 -20.74 -1.10 -34.58
C GLY A 384 -20.99 -2.33 -33.72
#